data_AF-A0AAE0JKS5-F1
#
_entry.id   AF-A0AAE0JKS5-F1
#
_cell.length_a   1.000
_cell.length_b   1.000
_cell.length_c   1.000
_cell.angle_alpha   90.00
_cell.angle_beta   90.00
_cell.angle_gamma   90.00
#
_symmetry.space_group_name_H-M   'P 1'
#
loop_
_entity.id
_entity.type
_entity.pdbx_description
1 polymer ?
#
loop_
_entity_poly.entity_id
_entity_poly.type
_entity_poly.pdbx_seq_one_letter_code
_entity_poly.pdbx_strand_id
1 'polypeptide(L)'
;MFRFLQHLSIILLGMVTALNKQKIPTTASLFFTNTPSFYLLKLRLSNFDQASVKWDEVEDTNGCPHLYGNFGAKDVVDVKEFRRGEGETWGEVFKKEEAKAWLV
;
A
#
# COMPACT_ATOMS: atom_id res chain seq x y z
N MET A 1 -16.07 5.45 -12.89
CA MET A 1 -15.80 4.01 -13.11
C MET A 1 -14.40 3.87 -13.67
N PHE A 2 -13.41 3.52 -12.84
CA PHE A 2 -12.05 3.26 -13.34
C PHE A 2 -12.03 1.86 -13.95
N ARG A 3 -12.12 1.80 -15.29
CA ARG A 3 -11.68 0.62 -16.05
C ARG A 3 -10.16 0.70 -16.16
N PHE A 4 -9.45 0.10 -15.20
CA PHE A 4 -8.02 -0.12 -15.35
C PHE A 4 -7.79 -1.26 -16.35
N LEU A 5 -7.02 -0.95 -17.38
CA LEU A 5 -6.70 -1.78 -18.53
C LEU A 5 -6.15 -3.15 -18.14
N GLN A 6 -6.61 -4.16 -18.89
CA GLN A 6 -6.38 -5.58 -18.70
C GLN A 6 -4.94 -6.06 -18.96
N HIS A 7 -3.91 -5.20 -18.97
CA HIS A 7 -2.55 -5.60 -19.37
C HIS A 7 -1.39 -4.91 -18.63
N LEU A 8 -1.64 -4.24 -17.50
CA LEU A 8 -0.57 -3.87 -16.57
C LEU A 8 -0.85 -4.49 -15.21
N SER A 9 0.14 -5.19 -14.67
CA SER A 9 0.18 -5.76 -13.31
C SER A 9 0.11 -4.65 -12.25
N ILE A 10 -1.02 -3.95 -12.15
CA ILE A 10 -1.34 -3.00 -11.09
C ILE A 10 -1.90 -3.86 -9.96
N ILE A 11 -1.01 -4.57 -9.27
CA ILE A 11 -1.41 -5.29 -8.08
C ILE A 11 -1.42 -4.26 -6.96
N LEU A 12 -2.63 -3.80 -6.69
CA LEU A 12 -3.03 -2.93 -5.60
C LEU A 12 -2.64 -3.59 -4.27
N LEU A 13 -1.56 -3.12 -3.63
CA LEU A 13 -1.38 -3.35 -2.20
C LEU A 13 -1.59 -2.06 -1.43
N GLY A 14 -2.67 -2.07 -0.65
CA GLY A 14 -2.74 -1.45 0.67
C GLY A 14 -2.08 -0.09 0.76
N MET A 15 -2.77 0.91 0.24
CA MET A 15 -2.89 2.27 0.78
C MET A 15 -1.92 2.56 1.93
N VAL A 16 -0.80 3.24 1.64
CA VAL A 16 0.26 3.55 2.62
C VAL A 16 -0.23 4.42 3.77
N THR A 17 -1.35 5.13 3.59
CA THR A 17 -2.03 5.87 4.66
C THR A 17 -3.01 5.04 5.48
N ALA A 18 -3.14 3.75 5.20
CA ALA A 18 -4.06 2.86 5.87
C ALA A 18 -3.41 1.57 6.40
N LEU A 19 -2.10 1.42 6.25
CA LEU A 19 -1.33 0.44 7.02
C LEU A 19 -0.43 1.23 7.95
N ASN A 20 -0.35 0.84 9.22
CA ASN A 20 0.82 1.21 10.03
C ASN A 20 2.06 0.83 9.19
N LYS A 21 3.00 1.77 8.96
CA LYS A 21 4.20 1.57 8.12
C LYS A 21 4.96 0.28 8.42
N GLN A 22 4.87 -0.22 9.65
CA GLN A 22 5.45 -1.48 10.10
C GLN A 22 4.82 -2.72 9.45
N LYS A 23 3.58 -2.63 8.94
CA LYS A 23 2.83 -3.73 8.33
C LYS A 23 3.11 -3.86 6.83
N ILE A 24 3.58 -2.81 6.15
CA ILE A 24 3.85 -2.81 4.70
C ILE A 24 4.80 -3.94 4.29
N PRO A 25 5.95 -4.18 4.96
CA PRO A 25 6.86 -5.27 4.59
C PRO A 25 6.22 -6.64 4.79
N THR A 26 5.45 -6.83 5.86
CA THR A 26 4.73 -8.08 6.13
C THR A 26 3.68 -8.35 5.06
N THR A 27 2.84 -7.36 4.74
CA THR A 27 1.81 -7.48 3.71
C THR A 27 2.43 -7.77 2.35
N ALA A 28 3.52 -7.08 1.97
CA ALA A 28 4.25 -7.37 0.74
C ALA A 28 4.82 -8.80 0.73
N SER A 29 5.35 -9.27 1.86
CA SER A 29 5.92 -10.62 1.97
C SER A 29 4.87 -11.73 2.00
N LEU A 30 3.62 -11.44 2.35
CA LEU A 30 2.53 -12.42 2.35
C LEU A 30 1.86 -12.54 0.98
N PHE A 31 1.62 -11.41 0.32
CA PHE A 31 0.77 -11.37 -0.87
C PHE A 31 1.53 -11.13 -2.18
N PHE A 32 2.78 -10.65 -2.12
CA PHE A 32 3.54 -10.18 -3.28
C PHE A 32 4.86 -10.92 -3.45
N THR A 33 5.08 -12.03 -2.74
CA THR A 33 6.34 -12.79 -2.73
C THR A 33 6.85 -13.13 -4.13
N ASN A 34 5.94 -13.45 -5.07
CA ASN A 34 6.29 -13.81 -6.45
C ASN A 34 6.16 -12.64 -7.44
N THR A 35 5.80 -11.44 -6.98
CA THR A 35 5.69 -10.24 -7.80
C THR A 35 7.05 -9.51 -7.77
N PRO A 36 7.67 -9.17 -8.92
CA PRO A 36 9.00 -8.53 -8.94
C PRO A 36 8.95 -7.01 -8.71
N SER A 37 7.84 -6.36 -9.06
CA SER A 37 7.60 -4.96 -8.72
C SER A 37 6.12 -4.68 -8.50
N PHE A 38 5.83 -3.71 -7.65
CA PHE A 38 4.49 -3.17 -7.45
C PHE A 38 4.55 -1.67 -7.16
N TYR A 39 3.43 -1.01 -7.35
CA TYR A 39 3.27 0.39 -6.98
C TYR A 39 2.62 0.50 -5.60
N LEU A 40 3.21 1.32 -4.73
CA LEU A 40 2.55 1.79 -3.52
C LEU A 40 1.95 3.17 -3.76
N LEU A 41 0.71 3.33 -3.32
CA LEU A 41 -0.03 4.57 -3.40
C LEU A 41 -0.19 5.13 -1.99
N LYS A 42 0.24 6.37 -1.78
CA LYS A 42 -0.12 7.15 -0.59
C LYS A 42 -1.44 7.85 -0.88
N LEU A 43 -2.42 7.63 -0.03
CA LEU A 43 -3.65 8.44 -0.03
C LEU A 43 -3.51 9.49 1.07
N ARG A 44 -4.49 10.36 1.25
CA ARG A 44 -4.57 11.22 2.44
C ARG A 44 -5.90 10.94 3.11
N LEU A 45 -5.90 10.42 4.34
CA LEU A 45 -7.15 10.01 5.00
C LEU A 45 -8.16 11.15 5.15
N SER A 46 -7.70 12.38 5.33
CA SER A 46 -8.56 13.56 5.42
C SER A 46 -9.32 13.89 4.12
N ASN A 47 -9.01 13.23 3.00
CA ASN A 47 -9.75 13.38 1.75
C ASN A 47 -11.01 12.51 1.70
N PHE A 48 -11.18 11.59 2.66
CA PHE A 48 -12.31 10.68 2.72
C PHE A 48 -13.30 11.08 3.81
N ASP A 49 -14.57 10.78 3.57
CA ASP A 49 -15.60 10.83 4.60
C ASP A 49 -15.24 9.86 5.73
N GLN A 50 -15.41 10.28 6.99
CA GLN A 50 -15.19 9.41 8.15
C GLN A 50 -16.06 8.15 8.10
N ALA A 51 -17.27 8.24 7.53
CA ALA A 51 -18.14 7.07 7.36
C ALA A 51 -17.56 6.02 6.39
N SER A 52 -16.64 6.44 5.51
CA SER A 52 -15.92 5.57 4.56
C SER A 52 -14.64 4.97 5.14
N VAL A 53 -14.21 5.37 6.35
CA VAL A 53 -12.99 4.89 6.99
C VAL A 53 -13.37 4.06 8.21
N LYS A 54 -13.20 2.73 8.13
CA LYS A 54 -13.41 1.86 9.29
C LYS A 54 -12.08 1.46 9.89
N TRP A 55 -11.96 1.60 11.20
CA TRP A 55 -10.82 1.10 11.95
C TRP A 55 -11.20 -0.26 12.50
N ASP A 56 -10.52 -1.30 12.04
CA ASP A 56 -10.70 -2.64 12.60
C ASP A 56 -9.85 -2.72 13.88
N GLU A 57 -10.51 -2.68 15.03
CA GLU A 57 -9.88 -2.79 16.35
C GLU A 57 -9.68 -4.27 16.76
N VAL A 58 -9.34 -5.12 15.80
CA VAL A 58 -9.00 -6.52 16.11
C VAL A 58 -7.54 -6.57 16.53
N GLU A 59 -7.24 -7.44 17.50
CA GLU A 59 -5.86 -7.78 17.86
C GLU A 59 -5.14 -8.22 16.56
N ASP A 60 -3.94 -7.68 16.30
CA ASP A 60 -3.13 -7.79 15.07
C ASP A 60 -3.45 -6.90 13.85
N THR A 61 -4.67 -6.39 13.70
CA THR A 61 -5.03 -5.43 12.63
C THR A 61 -5.18 -3.99 13.12
N ASN A 62 -5.10 -3.78 14.44
CA ASN A 62 -5.19 -2.47 15.06
C ASN A 62 -4.27 -1.44 14.36
N GLY A 63 -4.87 -0.34 13.91
CA GLY A 63 -4.19 0.73 13.18
C GLY A 63 -4.17 0.59 11.65
N CYS A 64 -4.92 -0.35 11.06
CA CYS A 64 -5.10 -0.45 9.62
C CYS A 64 -6.53 -0.07 9.21
N PRO A 65 -6.80 1.16 8.69
CA PRO A 65 -8.15 1.51 8.27
C PRO A 65 -8.55 0.82 6.96
N HIS A 66 -9.77 0.32 6.91
CA HIS A 66 -10.41 -0.13 5.69
C HIS A 66 -11.19 1.01 5.06
N LEU A 67 -10.86 1.33 3.80
CA LEU A 67 -11.61 2.33 3.03
C LEU A 67 -12.75 1.66 2.26
N TYR A 68 -13.97 2.16 2.47
CA TYR A 68 -15.17 1.76 1.77
C TYR A 68 -15.67 2.89 0.86
N GLY A 69 -15.87 2.59 -0.43
CA GLY A 69 -16.39 3.53 -1.41
C GLY A 69 -15.52 3.62 -2.67
N ASN A 70 -15.76 4.66 -3.46
CA ASN A 70 -15.00 4.93 -4.68
C ASN A 70 -13.91 5.96 -4.42
N PHE A 71 -12.66 5.56 -4.57
CA PHE A 71 -11.49 6.43 -4.54
C PHE A 71 -10.81 6.44 -5.91
N GLY A 72 -10.07 7.50 -6.20
CA GLY A 72 -9.43 7.67 -7.51
C GLY A 72 -8.14 8.47 -7.45
N ALA A 73 -7.61 8.80 -8.63
CA ALA A 73 -6.35 9.53 -8.77
C ALA A 73 -6.29 10.84 -7.98
N LYS A 74 -7.44 11.53 -7.81
CA LYS A 74 -7.56 12.76 -7.01
C LYS A 74 -7.21 12.58 -5.53
N ASP A 75 -7.33 11.35 -5.03
CA ASP A 75 -7.14 11.02 -3.61
C ASP A 75 -5.71 10.55 -3.30
N VAL A 76 -4.90 10.34 -4.35
CA VAL A 76 -3.51 9.89 -4.27
C VAL A 76 -2.60 11.10 -4.13
N VAL A 77 -1.81 11.12 -3.07
CA VAL A 77 -0.85 12.21 -2.80
C VAL A 77 0.56 11.90 -3.26
N ASP A 78 0.88 10.62 -3.42
CA ASP A 78 2.20 10.17 -3.88
C ASP A 78 2.12 8.73 -4.37
N VAL A 79 3.00 8.37 -5.30
CA VAL A 79 3.09 7.03 -5.87
C VAL A 79 4.55 6.66 -6.06
N LYS A 80 4.92 5.44 -5.64
CA LYS A 80 6.27 4.92 -5.87
C LYS A 80 6.23 3.47 -6.30
N GLU A 81 6.96 3.16 -7.37
CA GLU A 81 7.27 1.77 -7.71
C GLU A 81 8.34 1.24 -6.76
N PHE A 82 8.09 0.07 -6.20
CA PHE A 82 9.10 -0.74 -5.53
C PHE A 82 9.41 -1.95 -6.39
N ARG A 83 10.69 -2.16 -6.64
CA ARG A 83 11.20 -3.31 -7.40
C ARG A 83 12.24 -4.03 -6.55
N ARG A 84 12.14 -5.36 -6.50
CA ARG A 84 13.13 -6.21 -5.84
C ARG A 84 14.17 -6.70 -6.85
N GLY A 85 15.41 -6.81 -6.41
CA GLY A 85 16.45 -7.53 -7.14
C GLY A 85 16.16 -9.03 -7.22
N GLU A 86 16.89 -9.73 -8.08
CA GLU A 86 16.86 -11.20 -8.11
C GLU A 86 17.32 -11.76 -6.75
N GLY A 87 16.58 -12.73 -6.21
CA GLY A 87 16.83 -13.31 -4.88
C GLY A 87 16.48 -12.41 -3.69
N GLU A 88 16.14 -11.13 -3.91
CA GLU A 88 15.81 -10.20 -2.85
C GLU A 88 14.37 -10.40 -2.33
N THR A 89 14.23 -10.34 -1.01
CA THR A 89 12.94 -10.39 -0.31
C THR A 89 12.35 -8.98 -0.13
N TRP A 90 11.03 -8.88 0.00
CA TRP A 90 10.39 -7.59 0.29
C TRP A 90 10.84 -6.99 1.62
N GLY A 91 11.13 -7.83 2.62
CA GLY A 91 11.72 -7.37 3.88
C GLY A 91 13.06 -6.66 3.71
N GLU A 92 13.91 -7.08 2.76
CA GLU A 92 15.18 -6.42 2.45
C GLU A 92 14.97 -5.11 1.70
N VAL A 93 14.07 -5.10 0.71
CA VAL A 93 13.70 -3.88 -0.03
C VAL A 93 13.27 -2.76 0.92
N PHE A 94 12.36 -3.06 1.86
CA PHE A 94 11.84 -2.05 2.79
C PHE A 94 12.80 -1.69 3.94
N LYS A 95 13.93 -2.40 4.09
CA LYS A 95 15.01 -2.01 5.01
C LYS A 95 15.96 -0.98 4.40
N LYS A 96 15.95 -0.76 3.08
CA LYS A 96 16.77 0.26 2.41
C LYS A 96 16.36 1.67 2.84
N GLU A 97 17.34 2.56 2.99
CA GLU A 97 17.10 3.94 3.42
C GLU A 97 16.15 4.70 2.50
N GLU A 98 16.23 4.45 1.19
CA GLU A 98 15.33 5.06 0.21
C GLU A 98 13.86 4.64 0.40
N ALA A 99 13.63 3.40 0.82
CA ALA A 99 12.29 2.90 1.12
C ALA A 99 11.78 3.48 2.43
N LYS A 100 12.62 3.48 3.48
CA LYS A 100 12.29 4.08 4.78
C LYS A 100 11.95 5.56 4.65
N ALA A 101 12.78 6.33 3.93
CA ALA A 101 12.60 7.77 3.71
C ALA A 101 11.31 8.11 2.97
N TRP A 102 10.83 7.21 2.10
CA TRP A 102 9.55 7.41 1.42
C TRP A 102 8.35 7.00 2.29
N LEU A 103 8.50 6.07 3.23
CA LEU A 103 7.43 5.57 4.11
C LEU A 103 7.17 6.44 5.36
N VAL A 104 7.90 7.55 5.52
CA VAL A 104 7.74 8.49 6.64
C VAL A 104 6.58 9.46 6.42
#